data_AF-A0A0F2NDQ4-F1
#
_entry.id   AF-A0A0F2NDQ4-F1
#
_cell.length_a   1.000
_cell.length_b   1.000
_cell.length_c   1.000
_cell.angle_alpha   90.00
_cell.angle_beta   90.00
_cell.angle_gamma   90.00
#
_symmetry.space_group_name_H-M   'P 1'
#
loop_
_entity.id
_entity.type
_entity.pdbx_description
1 polymer ?
#
loop_
_entity_poly.entity_id
_entity_poly.type
_entity_poly.pdbx_seq_one_letter_code
_entity_poly.pdbx_strand_id
1 'polypeptide(L)' 'MMRSQNDLWEALGSVGEEEAPHVLTKLFAMYDELIQLDPGNQEALNFFKKLDNALVLTAECNLNRR' A
#
# COMPACT_ATOMS: atom_id res chain seq x y z
N MET A 1 0.84 13.18 17.85
CA MET A 1 2.09 12.39 17.76
C MET A 1 1.94 11.44 16.58
N MET A 2 2.93 11.36 15.70
CA MET A 2 2.92 10.40 14.58
C MET A 2 3.22 9.00 15.16
N ARG A 3 2.49 7.97 14.70
CA ARG A 3 2.72 6.58 15.11
C ARG A 3 4.13 6.13 14.71
N SER A 4 4.79 5.33 15.53
CA SER A 4 6.02 4.65 15.12
C SER A 4 5.71 3.58 14.08
N GLN A 5 6.74 3.05 13.42
CA GLN A 5 6.57 1.95 12.46
C GLN A 5 5.96 0.71 13.12
N ASN A 6 6.34 0.41 14.37
CA ASN A 6 5.79 -0.71 15.13
C ASN A 6 4.30 -0.48 15.44
N ASP A 7 3.94 0.72 15.88
CA ASP A 7 2.53 1.05 16.17
C ASP A 7 1.65 0.99 14.91
N LEU A 8 2.21 1.36 13.75
CA LEU A 8 1.51 1.22 12.47
C LEU A 8 1.30 -0.24 12.09
N TRP A 9 2.28 -1.10 12.33
CA TRP A 9 2.18 -2.53 12.07
C TRP A 9 1.14 -3.20 13.00
N GLU A 10 1.18 -2.88 14.29
CA GLU A 10 0.17 -3.35 15.25
C GLU A 10 -1.24 -2.85 14.88
N ALA A 11 -1.37 -1.59 14.48
CA ALA A 11 -2.64 -1.04 14.04
C ALA A 11 -3.17 -1.74 12.79
N LEU A 12 -2.31 -2.00 11.79
CA LEU A 12 -2.68 -2.76 10.58
C LEU A 12 -3.13 -4.19 10.92
N GLY A 13 -2.43 -4.88 11.82
CA GLY A 13 -2.80 -6.22 12.27
C GLY A 13 -4.11 -6.26 13.08
N SER A 14 -4.57 -5.11 13.58
CA SER A 14 -5.85 -4.98 14.28
C SER A 14 -7.03 -4.65 13.36
N VAL A 15 -6.77 -4.38 12.08
CA VAL A 15 -7.82 -4.12 11.08
C VAL A 15 -8.49 -5.43 10.70
N GLY A 16 -9.84 -5.45 10.68
CA GLY A 16 -10.58 -6.64 10.27
C GLY A 16 -10.31 -7.02 8.81
N GLU A 17 -10.45 -8.30 8.46
CA GLU A 17 -10.20 -8.78 7.08
C GLU A 17 -11.04 -8.05 6.03
N GLU A 18 -12.28 -7.69 6.36
CA GLU A 18 -13.18 -6.92 5.49
C GLU A 18 -12.77 -5.44 5.37
N GLU A 19 -12.06 -4.92 6.36
CA GLU A 19 -11.62 -3.52 6.44
C GLU A 19 -10.23 -3.30 5.83
N ALA A 20 -9.41 -4.36 5.76
CA ALA A 20 -8.07 -4.30 5.21
C ALA A 20 -8.03 -3.79 3.75
N PRO A 21 -8.93 -4.20 2.84
CA PRO A 21 -9.01 -3.62 1.50
C PRO A 21 -9.29 -2.11 1.51
N HIS A 22 -10.08 -1.62 2.47
CA HIS A 22 -10.41 -0.19 2.55
C HIS A 22 -9.19 0.66 2.95
N VAL A 23 -8.29 0.13 3.79
CA VAL A 23 -7.02 0.81 4.11
C VAL A 23 -6.17 0.96 2.86
N LEU A 24 -6.05 -0.10 2.05
CA LEU A 24 -5.31 -0.08 0.78
C LEU A 24 -5.93 0.92 -0.21
N THR A 25 -7.26 0.91 -0.37
CA THR A 25 -7.97 1.85 -1.27
C THR A 25 -7.72 3.30 -0.87
N LYS A 26 -7.75 3.62 0.43
CA LYS A 26 -7.47 4.99 0.90
C LYS A 26 -6.03 5.40 0.62
N LEU A 27 -5.06 4.53 0.93
CA LEU A 27 -3.65 4.77 0.61
C LEU A 27 -3.43 5.00 -0.89
N PHE A 28 -4.04 4.17 -1.72
CA PHE A 28 -3.97 4.33 -3.19
C PHE A 28 -4.49 5.70 -3.62
N ALA A 29 -5.70 6.08 -3.18
CA ALA A 29 -6.30 7.36 -3.56
C ALA A 29 -5.46 8.57 -3.13
N MET A 30 -4.86 8.54 -1.94
CA MET A 30 -3.99 9.62 -1.45
C MET A 30 -2.77 9.84 -2.36
N TYR A 31 -2.16 8.76 -2.85
CA TYR A 31 -1.02 8.87 -3.76
C TYR A 31 -1.43 9.16 -5.21
N ASP A 32 -2.62 8.72 -5.63
CA ASP A 32 -3.18 9.07 -6.94
C ASP A 32 -3.45 10.57 -7.05
N GLU A 33 -4.03 11.18 -6.01
CA GLU A 33 -4.22 12.63 -5.92
C GLU A 33 -2.89 13.40 -6.07
N LEU A 34 -1.80 12.90 -5.47
CA LEU A 34 -0.47 13.51 -5.62
C LEU A 34 0.04 13.46 -7.07
N ILE A 35 -0.20 12.36 -7.80
CA ILE A 35 0.14 12.24 -9.22
C ILE A 35 -0.72 13.16 -10.09
N GLN A 36 -2.01 13.28 -9.78
CA GLN A 36 -2.90 14.17 -10.53
C GLN A 36 -2.49 15.64 -10.40
N LEU A 37 -2.01 16.03 -9.21
CA LEU A 37 -1.53 17.39 -8.95
C LEU A 37 -0.14 17.63 -9.54
N ASP A 38 0.76 16.66 -9.43
CA ASP A 38 2.11 16.70 -9.99
C ASP A 38 2.48 15.32 -10.54
N PRO A 39 2.40 15.12 -11.88
CA PRO A 39 2.78 13.86 -12.50
C PRO A 39 4.24 13.46 -12.28
N GLY A 40 5.10 14.42 -11.90
CA GLY A 40 6.50 14.19 -11.54
C GLY A 40 6.73 13.91 -10.06
N ASN A 41 5.67 13.79 -9.25
CA ASN A 41 5.78 13.60 -7.81
C ASN A 41 6.53 12.29 -7.48
N GLN A 42 7.78 12.43 -7.05
CA GLN A 42 8.67 11.29 -6.86
C GLN A 42 8.23 10.37 -5.72
N GLU A 43 7.53 10.90 -4.71
CA GLU A 43 6.99 10.10 -3.60
C GLU A 43 5.91 9.14 -4.10
N ALA A 44 4.94 9.68 -4.84
CA ALA A 44 3.85 8.89 -5.39
C ALA A 44 4.32 7.88 -6.44
N LEU A 45 5.25 8.28 -7.32
CA LEU A 45 5.88 7.35 -8.27
C LEU A 45 6.59 6.19 -7.55
N ASN A 46 7.30 6.49 -6.45
CA ASN A 46 7.97 5.46 -5.64
C ASN A 46 6.96 4.54 -4.94
N PHE A 47 5.84 5.08 -4.45
CA PHE A 47 4.76 4.29 -3.88
C PHE A 47 4.19 3.30 -4.91
N PHE A 48 3.77 3.77 -6.09
CA PHE A 48 3.17 2.91 -7.11
C PHE A 48 4.14 1.85 -7.63
N LYS A 49 5.43 2.18 -7.77
CA LYS A 49 6.47 1.19 -8.09
C LYS A 49 6.61 0.10 -7.03
N LYS A 50 6.57 0.46 -5.75
CA LYS A 50 6.65 -0.52 -4.65
C LYS A 50 5.38 -1.39 -4.58
N LEU A 51 4.22 -0.79 -4.84
CA LEU A 51 2.95 -1.51 -4.89
C LEU A 51 2.95 -2.55 -6.01
N ASP A 52 3.39 -2.18 -7.23
CA ASP A 52 3.51 -3.10 -8.37
C ASP A 52 4.41 -4.29 -8.03
N ASN A 53 5.60 -4.03 -7.46
CA ASN A 53 6.51 -5.08 -7.00
C ASN A 53 5.84 -6.00 -5.95
N ALA A 54 5.09 -5.44 -5.00
CA ALA A 54 4.42 -6.24 -3.98
C ALA A 54 3.33 -7.15 -4.56
N LEU A 55 2.59 -6.68 -5.57
CA LEU A 55 1.60 -7.47 -6.31
C LEU A 55 2.25 -8.65 -7.03
N VAL A 56 3.36 -8.40 -7.75
CA VAL A 56 4.14 -9.45 -8.43
C VAL A 56 4.61 -10.51 -7.45
N LEU A 57 5.27 -10.11 -6.35
CA LEU A 57 5.79 -11.03 -5.35
C LEU A 57 4.69 -11.87 -4.69
N THR A 58 3.53 -11.28 -4.44
CA THR A 58 2.39 -12.01 -3.85
C THR A 58 1.79 -13.00 -4.84
N ALA A 59 1.70 -12.64 -6.12
CA ALA A 59 1.21 -13.52 -7.17
C ALA A 59 2.16 -14.72 -7.40
N GLU A 60 3.47 -14.49 -7.40
CA GLU A 60 4.49 -15.54 -7.53
C GLU A 60 4.47 -16.54 -6.36
N CYS A 61 4.33 -16.04 -5.12
CA CYS A 61 4.12 -16.89 -3.95
C CYS A 61 2.89 -17.79 -4.10
N ASN A 62 1.83 -17.30 -4.74
CA ASN A 62 0.62 -18.08 -4.99
C ASN A 62 0.78 -19.11 -6.12
N LEU A 63 1.61 -18.85 -7.13
CA LEU A 63 1.90 -19.78 -8.23
C LEU A 63 2.78 -20.95 -7.78
N ASN A 64 3.75 -20.72 -6.90
CA ASN A 64 4.61 -21.78 -6.33
C ASN A 64 3.87 -22.74 -5.37
N ARG A 65 2.59 -22.45 -5.09
CA ARG A 65 1.74 -23.23 -4.18
C ARG A 65 0.67 -24.06 -4.90
N ARG A 66 0.62 -24.00 -6.24
CA ARG A 66 -0.35 -24.71 -7.10
C ARG A 66 0.22 -25.97 -7.71
#